data_AF-A0AA35SQI1-F1
#
_entry.id   AF-A0AA35SQI1-F1
#
_cell.length_a   1.000
_cell.length_b   1.000
_cell.length_c   1.000
_cell.angle_alpha   90.00
_cell.angle_beta   90.00
_cell.angle_gamma   90.00
#
_symmetry.space_group_name_H-M   'P 1'
#
loop_
_entity.id
_entity.type
_entity.pdbx_description
1 polymer ?
#
loop_
_entity_poly.entity_id
_entity_poly.type
_entity_poly.pdbx_seq_one_letter_code
_entity_poly.pdbx_strand_id
1 'polypeptide(L)'
;MKTIVSFLLLSLVFPVDVLSEPAPYFFFGSKTLANNSYVNVSPVGDHDSGRNSVQCRTDVGTCCSDTEGNYRADWYFPNGTKVKFVEFGDDIFESRGAQRVDLRRRENAVSLTGGMYRCDIPTARNGNRSIYVGLYPSSEGKLLTGKQR
;
A
#
# COMPACT_ATOMS: atom_id res chain seq x y z
N MET A 1 63.71 31.97 10.08
CA MET A 1 62.95 30.92 9.36
C MET A 1 62.20 30.08 10.38
N LYS A 2 60.88 30.21 10.47
CA LYS A 2 59.99 29.27 11.17
C LYS A 2 58.66 29.26 10.42
N THR A 3 58.48 28.20 9.64
CA THR A 3 57.27 27.88 8.89
C THR A 3 56.19 27.44 9.87
N ILE A 4 55.02 28.06 9.84
CA ILE A 4 53.82 27.54 10.51
C ILE A 4 52.93 26.95 9.41
N VAL A 5 52.78 25.64 9.48
CA VAL A 5 51.96 24.83 8.57
C VAL A 5 50.50 25.04 8.92
N SER A 6 49.74 25.46 7.91
CA SER A 6 48.29 25.60 7.94
C SER A 6 47.64 24.22 8.06
N PHE A 7 46.79 24.02 9.07
CA PHE A 7 45.89 22.86 9.16
C PHE A 7 44.45 23.35 8.99
N LEU A 8 43.98 23.36 7.74
CA LEU A 8 42.56 23.39 7.42
C LEU A 8 41.98 22.01 7.74
N LEU A 9 41.29 21.87 8.87
CA LEU A 9 40.38 20.75 9.08
C LEU A 9 39.15 20.98 8.18
N LEU A 10 39.17 20.39 6.99
CA LEU A 10 37.98 20.20 6.17
C LEU A 10 37.17 19.06 6.81
N SER A 11 36.21 19.40 7.66
CA SER A 11 35.21 18.45 8.14
C SER A 11 34.34 18.01 6.95
N LEU A 12 34.60 16.78 6.47
CA LEU A 12 33.77 16.08 5.51
C LEU A 12 32.40 15.83 6.13
N VAL A 13 31.41 16.64 5.75
CA VAL A 13 30.00 16.33 5.97
C VAL A 13 29.64 15.25 4.95
N PHE A 14 29.67 13.99 5.37
CA PHE A 14 29.08 12.93 4.57
C PHE A 14 27.57 13.19 4.48
N PRO A 15 26.96 13.28 3.28
CA PRO A 15 25.52 13.23 3.19
C PRO A 15 25.08 11.89 3.78
N VAL A 16 24.27 11.93 4.82
CA VAL A 16 23.58 10.74 5.31
C VAL A 16 22.77 10.23 4.13
N ASP A 17 23.19 9.10 3.56
CA ASP A 17 22.42 8.39 2.56
C ASP A 17 21.01 8.20 3.11
N VAL A 18 20.08 8.99 2.59
CA VAL A 18 18.65 8.79 2.79
C VAL A 18 18.38 7.45 2.12
N LEU A 19 18.45 6.36 2.88
CA LEU A 19 17.92 5.07 2.49
C LEU A 19 16.46 5.31 2.11
N SER A 20 16.22 5.44 0.80
CA SER A 20 14.91 5.63 0.23
C SER A 20 14.09 4.40 0.63
N GLU A 21 13.11 4.59 1.52
CA GLU A 21 12.15 3.52 1.81
C GLU A 21 11.56 3.04 0.47
N PRO A 22 11.50 1.71 0.24
CA PRO A 22 10.98 1.18 -1.01
C PRO A 22 9.54 1.67 -1.23
N ALA A 23 9.22 2.01 -2.48
CA ALA A 23 7.90 2.53 -2.78
C ALA A 23 6.85 1.43 -2.60
N PRO A 24 5.76 1.69 -1.86
CA PRO A 24 4.67 0.74 -1.75
C PRO A 24 3.97 0.59 -3.09
N TYR A 25 3.43 -0.59 -3.33
CA TYR A 25 2.71 -0.94 -4.55
C TYR A 25 1.52 -1.82 -4.22
N PHE A 26 0.61 -1.90 -5.18
CA PHE A 26 -0.50 -2.83 -5.12
C PHE A 26 -0.16 -4.11 -5.87
N PHE A 27 -0.64 -5.23 -5.38
CA PHE A 27 -0.54 -6.52 -6.05
C PHE A 27 -1.93 -7.12 -6.20
N PHE A 28 -2.27 -7.58 -7.40
CA PHE A 28 -3.54 -8.24 -7.69
C PHE A 28 -3.30 -9.44 -8.61
N GLY A 29 -3.63 -10.65 -8.15
CA GLY A 29 -3.33 -11.88 -8.87
C GLY A 29 -1.83 -12.14 -8.98
N SER A 30 -1.27 -11.91 -10.17
CA SER A 30 0.16 -12.00 -10.47
C SER A 30 0.74 -10.67 -10.95
N LYS A 31 0.00 -9.58 -10.82
CA LYS A 31 0.33 -8.27 -11.38
C LYS A 31 0.64 -7.27 -10.29
N THR A 32 1.75 -6.55 -10.47
CA THR A 32 2.02 -5.30 -9.76
C THR A 32 1.23 -4.18 -10.42
N LEU A 33 0.58 -3.37 -9.60
CA LEU A 33 -0.23 -2.23 -10.02
C LEU A 33 0.42 -0.96 -9.49
N ALA A 34 0.50 0.06 -10.35
CA ALA A 34 0.98 1.38 -9.98
C ALA A 34 -0.04 2.09 -9.06
N ASN A 35 0.41 3.14 -8.36
CA ASN A 35 -0.49 4.04 -7.65
C ASN A 35 -1.53 4.64 -8.64
N ASN A 36 -2.78 4.79 -8.20
CA ASN A 36 -3.94 5.20 -9.00
C ASN A 36 -4.34 4.21 -10.12
N SER A 37 -3.93 2.94 -10.02
CA SER A 37 -4.41 1.89 -10.93
C SER A 37 -5.88 1.55 -10.68
N TYR A 38 -6.51 0.91 -11.66
CA TYR A 38 -7.89 0.45 -11.60
C TYR A 38 -7.96 -1.07 -11.63
N VAL A 39 -8.79 -1.64 -10.77
CA VAL A 39 -9.05 -3.07 -10.65
C VAL A 39 -10.56 -3.29 -10.79
N ASN A 40 -10.93 -4.23 -11.65
CA ASN A 40 -12.31 -4.71 -11.66
C ASN A 40 -12.58 -5.40 -10.32
N VAL A 41 -13.63 -5.00 -9.62
CA VAL A 41 -13.98 -5.57 -8.32
C VAL A 41 -14.54 -7.00 -8.42
N SER A 42 -15.09 -7.40 -9.57
CA SER A 42 -15.67 -8.74 -9.77
C SER A 42 -14.71 -9.91 -9.46
N PRO A 43 -13.44 -9.90 -9.89
CA PRO A 43 -12.46 -10.92 -9.52
C PRO A 43 -11.93 -10.79 -8.09
N VAL A 44 -12.29 -9.74 -7.34
CA VAL A 44 -11.95 -9.64 -5.91
C VAL A 44 -12.90 -10.58 -5.15
N GLY A 45 -12.34 -11.45 -4.32
CA GLY A 45 -13.05 -12.46 -3.54
C GLY A 45 -12.57 -12.54 -2.09
N ASP A 46 -13.20 -13.41 -1.32
CA ASP A 46 -12.98 -13.55 0.13
C ASP A 46 -11.98 -14.65 0.50
N HIS A 47 -11.62 -15.52 -0.45
CA HIS A 47 -10.77 -16.68 -0.22
C HIS A 47 -9.29 -16.32 0.06
N ASP A 48 -8.67 -17.09 0.96
CA ASP A 48 -7.29 -16.92 1.47
C ASP A 48 -6.16 -17.13 0.46
N SER A 49 -6.47 -17.35 -0.82
CA SER A 49 -5.44 -17.62 -1.82
C SER A 49 -4.56 -16.41 -2.16
N GLY A 50 -4.91 -15.20 -1.69
CA GLY A 50 -4.20 -13.94 -1.99
C GLY A 50 -4.24 -13.55 -3.48
N ARG A 51 -4.68 -14.44 -4.38
CA ARG A 51 -4.70 -14.19 -5.83
C ARG A 51 -5.89 -13.32 -6.23
N ASN A 52 -6.96 -13.34 -5.45
CA ASN A 52 -8.19 -12.62 -5.73
C ASN A 52 -8.43 -11.51 -4.70
N SER A 53 -7.36 -10.91 -4.18
CA SER A 53 -7.43 -9.76 -3.27
C SER A 53 -6.54 -8.64 -3.78
N VAL A 54 -6.89 -7.40 -3.47
CA VAL A 54 -6.01 -6.26 -3.73
C VAL A 54 -5.08 -6.14 -2.53
N GLN A 55 -3.82 -6.50 -2.72
CA GLN A 55 -2.83 -6.50 -1.65
C GLN A 55 -2.11 -5.16 -1.64
N CYS A 56 -2.09 -4.51 -0.50
CA CYS A 56 -1.17 -3.43 -0.21
C CYS A 56 0.13 -4.06 0.28
N ARG A 57 1.24 -3.83 -0.45
CA ARG A 57 2.55 -4.41 -0.15
C ARG A 57 3.63 -3.35 -0.08
N THR A 58 4.67 -3.65 0.69
CA THR A 58 5.96 -2.98 0.58
C THR A 58 7.06 -4.02 0.56
N ASP A 59 8.25 -3.63 0.12
CA ASP A 59 9.42 -4.51 0.14
C ASP A 59 10.04 -4.66 1.53
N VAL A 60 9.46 -4.00 2.56
CA VAL A 60 9.87 -4.12 3.96
C VAL A 60 8.90 -5.06 4.69
N GLY A 61 9.41 -6.20 5.16
CA GLY A 61 8.60 -7.23 5.82
C GLY A 61 7.86 -6.78 7.09
N THR A 62 8.22 -5.63 7.68
CA THR A 62 7.65 -5.13 8.95
C THR A 62 6.42 -4.23 8.78
N CYS A 63 6.19 -3.62 7.62
CA CYS A 63 5.07 -2.66 7.42
C CYS A 63 3.66 -3.28 7.47
N CYS A 64 3.59 -4.62 7.39
CA CYS A 64 2.36 -5.39 7.35
C CYS A 64 2.38 -6.57 8.34
N SER A 65 3.41 -6.67 9.16
CA SER A 65 3.57 -7.76 10.13
C SER A 65 2.63 -7.61 11.32
N ASP A 66 2.14 -8.75 11.80
CA ASP A 66 1.35 -8.87 13.03
C ASP A 66 2.23 -8.83 14.29
N THR A 67 3.55 -9.01 14.15
CA THR A 67 4.39 -9.51 15.24
C THR A 67 5.13 -8.43 16.03
N GLU A 68 5.34 -7.20 15.51
CA GLU A 68 5.92 -6.11 16.32
C GLU A 68 5.36 -4.72 15.94
N GLY A 69 4.66 -4.08 16.89
CA GLY A 69 4.47 -2.63 17.05
C GLY A 69 3.90 -1.79 15.91
N ASN A 70 2.67 -1.27 16.08
CA ASN A 70 2.06 -0.01 15.56
C ASN A 70 2.23 0.48 14.10
N TYR A 71 3.11 -0.08 13.27
CA TYR A 71 3.37 0.35 11.90
C TYR A 71 2.61 -0.51 10.91
N ARG A 72 1.29 -0.63 11.13
CA ARG A 72 0.43 -1.46 10.29
C ARG A 72 -0.23 -0.64 9.21
N ALA A 73 -0.16 -1.13 7.97
CA ALA A 73 -0.98 -0.56 6.91
C ALA A 73 -2.48 -0.74 7.21
N ASP A 74 -3.27 0.24 6.79
CA ASP A 74 -4.72 0.27 6.96
C ASP A 74 -5.41 0.66 5.65
N TRP A 75 -6.51 -0.02 5.34
CA TRP A 75 -7.37 0.34 4.23
C TRP A 75 -8.46 1.32 4.61
N TYR A 76 -8.82 2.17 3.67
CA TYR A 76 -9.90 3.14 3.77
C TYR A 76 -10.81 3.09 2.54
N PHE A 77 -12.11 3.17 2.80
CA PHE A 77 -13.14 3.35 1.79
C PHE A 77 -13.01 4.72 1.09
N PRO A 78 -13.64 4.92 -0.08
CA PRO A 78 -13.62 6.21 -0.80
C PRO A 78 -14.14 7.41 0.00
N ASN A 79 -15.02 7.18 0.98
CA ASN A 79 -15.54 8.20 1.90
C ASN A 79 -14.55 8.53 3.05
N GLY A 80 -13.38 7.89 3.10
CA GLY A 80 -12.37 8.06 4.14
C GLY A 80 -12.61 7.25 5.42
N THR A 81 -13.67 6.44 5.51
CA THR A 81 -13.85 5.56 6.68
C THR A 81 -12.89 4.37 6.58
N LYS A 82 -12.34 3.96 7.72
CA LYS A 82 -11.45 2.80 7.79
C LYS A 82 -12.21 1.53 7.42
N VAL A 83 -11.61 0.70 6.55
CA VAL A 83 -12.10 -0.65 6.26
C VAL A 83 -11.81 -1.52 7.48
N LYS A 84 -12.84 -2.20 7.98
CA LYS A 84 -12.70 -3.01 9.18
C LYS A 84 -11.99 -4.31 8.87
N PHE A 85 -11.18 -4.76 9.82
CA PHE A 85 -10.72 -6.14 9.88
C PHE A 85 -11.94 -7.03 10.12
N VAL A 86 -12.03 -8.15 9.38
CA VAL A 86 -13.11 -9.15 9.40
C VAL A 86 -14.04 -9.03 10.62
N GLU A 87 -15.14 -8.30 10.43
CA GLU A 87 -16.31 -8.38 11.30
C GLU A 87 -17.51 -8.70 10.40
N PHE A 88 -18.36 -9.60 10.87
CA PHE A 88 -19.52 -10.09 10.14
C PHE A 88 -20.38 -8.92 9.62
N GLY A 89 -20.67 -8.90 8.31
CA GLY A 89 -21.65 -7.98 7.72
C GLY A 89 -21.13 -7.06 6.62
N ASP A 90 -19.82 -6.74 6.59
CA ASP A 90 -19.27 -5.87 5.54
C ASP A 90 -19.04 -6.63 4.22
N ASP A 91 -19.38 -5.98 3.11
CA ASP A 91 -19.23 -6.47 1.73
C ASP A 91 -17.78 -6.38 1.24
N ILE A 92 -17.05 -5.37 1.73
CA ILE A 92 -15.62 -5.18 1.55
C ILE A 92 -14.98 -5.16 2.92
N PHE A 93 -13.93 -5.95 3.10
CA PHE A 93 -13.27 -6.09 4.39
C PHE A 93 -11.76 -6.22 4.22
N GLU A 94 -11.06 -5.92 5.29
CA GLU A 94 -9.62 -6.05 5.37
C GLU A 94 -9.24 -7.42 5.95
N SER A 95 -8.28 -8.07 5.32
CA SER A 95 -7.61 -9.27 5.83
C SER A 95 -6.11 -9.01 5.90
N ARG A 96 -5.42 -9.64 6.85
CA ARG A 96 -4.01 -9.38 7.13
C ARG A 96 -3.23 -10.68 7.08
N GLY A 97 -2.01 -10.60 6.55
CA GLY A 97 -0.99 -11.65 6.66
C GLY A 97 0.34 -11.03 7.03
N ALA A 98 1.34 -11.86 7.37
CA ALA A 98 2.62 -11.41 7.93
C ALA A 98 3.37 -10.31 7.14
N GLN A 99 3.10 -10.15 5.84
CA GLN A 99 3.76 -9.16 4.98
C GLN A 99 2.80 -8.48 3.99
N ARG A 100 1.49 -8.56 4.22
CA ARG A 100 0.48 -7.96 3.34
C ARG A 100 -0.78 -7.58 4.08
N VAL A 101 -1.43 -6.51 3.62
CA VAL A 101 -2.79 -6.17 4.02
C VAL A 101 -3.67 -6.22 2.78
N ASP A 102 -4.63 -7.14 2.80
CA ASP A 102 -5.49 -7.51 1.70
C ASP A 102 -6.83 -6.77 1.82
N LEU A 103 -7.26 -6.09 0.76
CA LEU A 103 -8.63 -5.67 0.57
C LEU A 103 -9.40 -6.79 -0.16
N ARG A 104 -10.44 -7.30 0.49
CA ARG A 104 -11.23 -8.45 0.02
C ARG A 104 -12.70 -8.08 -0.14
N ARG A 105 -13.40 -8.89 -0.92
CA ARG A 105 -14.83 -8.77 -1.18
C ARG A 105 -15.52 -10.07 -0.78
N ARG A 106 -16.60 -9.98 -0.03
CA ARG A 106 -17.42 -11.13 0.35
C ARG A 106 -18.05 -11.75 -0.91
N GLU A 107 -18.07 -13.09 -1.00
CA GLU A 107 -18.62 -13.81 -2.15
C GLU A 107 -20.04 -13.34 -2.52
N ASN A 108 -20.90 -13.19 -1.50
CA ASN A 108 -22.29 -12.77 -1.64
C ASN A 108 -22.53 -11.26 -1.44
N ALA A 109 -21.49 -10.43 -1.55
CA ALA A 109 -21.65 -8.98 -1.42
C ALA A 109 -22.63 -8.44 -2.47
N VAL A 110 -23.65 -7.72 -2.00
CA VAL A 110 -24.81 -7.26 -2.78
C VAL A 110 -24.63 -5.81 -3.24
N SER A 111 -23.78 -5.04 -2.56
CA SER A 111 -23.45 -3.66 -2.91
C SER A 111 -21.95 -3.43 -2.87
N LEU A 112 -21.39 -3.10 -4.02
CA LEU A 112 -19.98 -2.72 -4.11
C LEU A 112 -19.92 -1.22 -4.25
N THR A 113 -19.39 -0.57 -3.22
CA THR A 113 -19.06 0.86 -3.31
C THR A 113 -17.88 0.99 -4.28
N GLY A 114 -18.18 1.33 -5.53
CA GLY A 114 -17.16 1.69 -6.50
C GLY A 114 -16.44 2.97 -6.05
N GLY A 115 -15.12 3.05 -6.27
CA GLY A 115 -14.37 4.27 -5.96
C GLY A 115 -12.88 4.06 -5.74
N MET A 116 -12.22 5.15 -5.35
CA MET A 116 -10.79 5.15 -5.00
C MET A 116 -10.61 4.75 -3.54
N TYR A 117 -10.12 3.54 -3.33
CA TYR A 117 -9.71 3.04 -2.02
C TYR A 117 -8.29 3.51 -1.72
N ARG A 118 -7.99 3.75 -0.45
CA ARG A 118 -6.69 4.20 0.02
C ARG A 118 -6.08 3.15 0.95
N CYS A 119 -4.81 2.86 0.76
CA CYS A 119 -4.00 2.16 1.76
C CYS A 119 -3.01 3.14 2.36
N ASP A 120 -3.06 3.34 3.67
CA ASP A 120 -2.09 4.15 4.42
C ASP A 120 -1.05 3.23 5.03
N ILE A 121 0.22 3.49 4.72
CA ILE A 121 1.35 2.67 5.13
C ILE A 121 2.23 3.51 6.04
N PRO A 122 2.44 3.08 7.30
CA PRO A 122 3.30 3.82 8.21
C PRO A 122 4.75 3.84 7.74
N THR A 123 5.41 4.98 7.91
CA THR A 123 6.82 5.20 7.58
C THR A 123 7.67 5.25 8.84
N ALA A 124 8.98 5.07 8.72
CA ALA A 124 9.91 5.08 9.85
C ALA A 124 9.99 6.45 10.56
N ARG A 125 9.39 7.50 9.99
CA ARG A 125 9.41 8.87 10.52
C ARG A 125 8.10 9.28 11.21
N ASN A 126 7.33 8.33 11.72
CA ASN A 126 6.00 8.57 12.33
C ASN A 126 5.00 9.26 11.38
N GLY A 127 5.18 9.10 10.06
CA GLY A 127 4.24 9.55 9.05
C GLY A 127 3.53 8.37 8.38
N ASN A 128 2.57 8.67 7.51
CA ASN A 128 1.94 7.67 6.65
C ASN A 128 2.19 8.04 5.18
N ARG A 129 2.46 7.03 4.36
CA ARG A 129 2.44 7.12 2.91
C ARG A 129 1.15 6.49 2.40
N SER A 130 0.35 7.29 1.70
CA SER A 130 -0.90 6.83 1.11
C SER A 130 -0.71 6.42 -0.35
N ILE A 131 -1.25 5.27 -0.72
CA ILE A 131 -1.43 4.85 -2.11
C ILE A 131 -2.91 4.54 -2.37
N TYR A 132 -3.33 4.68 -3.61
CA TYR A 132 -4.72 4.67 -4.03
C TYR A 132 -4.97 3.69 -5.17
N VAL A 133 -6.07 2.97 -5.11
CA VAL A 133 -6.49 2.03 -6.16
C VAL A 133 -7.99 2.16 -6.37
N GLY A 134 -8.39 2.26 -7.63
CA GLY A 134 -9.79 2.27 -8.02
C GLY A 134 -10.35 0.86 -8.05
N LEU A 135 -11.40 0.59 -7.29
CA LEU A 135 -12.19 -0.65 -7.41
C LEU A 135 -13.54 -0.28 -8.02
N TYR A 136 -13.85 -0.81 -9.20
CA TYR A 136 -15.09 -0.53 -9.90
C TYR A 136 -15.71 -1.81 -10.47
N PRO A 137 -17.05 -1.94 -10.50
CA PRO A 137 -17.71 -2.99 -11.27
C PRO A 137 -17.31 -2.89 -12.75
N SER A 138 -17.24 -4.03 -13.43
CA SER A 138 -16.86 -4.12 -14.86
C SER A 138 -17.69 -3.21 -15.79
N SER A 139 -18.88 -2.79 -15.35
CA SER A 139 -19.76 -1.85 -16.06
C SER A 139 -19.36 -0.37 -15.91
N GLU A 140 -18.52 -0.02 -14.93
CA GLU A 140 -18.17 1.37 -14.59
C GLU A 140 -16.70 1.73 -14.88
N GLY A 141 -15.81 0.72 -14.98
CA GLY A 141 -14.37 0.93 -15.14
C GLY A 141 -13.84 0.50 -16.51
N LYS A 142 -13.94 1.38 -17.51
CA LYS A 142 -13.27 1.21 -18.81
C LYS A 142 -11.75 1.16 -18.58
N LEU A 143 -11.09 0.09 -19.03
CA LEU A 143 -9.64 -0.10 -18.98
C LEU A 143 -8.90 1.09 -19.63
N LEU A 144 -8.46 2.06 -18.83
CA LEU A 144 -7.37 2.94 -19.21
C LEU A 144 -6.08 2.28 -18.74
N THR A 145 -5.65 1.26 -19.48
CA THR A 145 -4.23 0.90 -19.50
C THR A 145 -3.50 2.10 -20.10
N GLY A 146 -3.08 3.02 -19.24
CA GLY A 146 -2.19 4.10 -19.63
C GLY A 146 -0.96 3.47 -20.28
N LYS A 147 -0.87 3.56 -21.61
CA LYS A 147 0.40 3.40 -22.31
C LYS A 147 1.34 4.45 -21.73
N GLN A 148 2.33 4.01 -20.96
CA GLN A 148 3.54 4.80 -20.79
C GLN A 148 4.11 5.03 -22.19
N ARG A 149 4.20 6.29 -22.59
CA ARG A 149 5.04 6.73 -23.70
C ARG A 149 6.49 6.78 -23.25
#